data_AF-A0A661HHK1-F1
#
_entry.id   AF-A0A661HHK1-F1
#
_cell.length_a   1.000
_cell.length_b   1.000
_cell.length_c   1.000
_cell.angle_alpha   90.00
_cell.angle_beta   90.00
_cell.angle_gamma   90.00
#
_symmetry.space_group_name_H-M   'P 1'
#
loop_
_entity.id
_entity.type
_entity.pdbx_description
1 polymer ?
#
loop_
_entity_poly.entity_id
_entity_poly.type
_entity_poly.pdbx_seq_one_letter_code
_entity_poly.pdbx_strand_id
1 'polypeptide(L)'
;MSNNLVKKDMIRDSIVSTEQIKDILDNIPCIFSRVETVLEDKPLKVINEKKLKKIESRIKEQNEKMYNFGRQDSQTTRKLMTLQMLNTADSTYRILRQILAQIERKQSAISENYIRLKKDYTKIVELQYQIKNETANIQRNKLEANLQAKITSLTNSFVYLEAALKEVGFLQDCYEQIKKNKNIPDDWDELDFEQSEIEAHIRNAFRNGIRDFLCNGRLGMGTCEYLEQFGISPIEASFHISKYITDCNQAMAKFEVSQNYSLLPDYDNFHDFLNKMAGLYRHAYKKACRRIGLDDDLISRDFVLMSSRNKEQHNLLEADNEKDN
;
A
#
# COMPACT_ATOMS: atom_id res chain seq x y z
N MET A 1 5.23 -25.09 87.86
CA MET A 1 4.36 -25.61 86.79
C MET A 1 3.66 -24.48 86.01
N SER A 2 4.41 -23.47 85.51
CA SER A 2 3.81 -22.24 84.93
C SER A 2 3.94 -22.08 83.41
N ASN A 3 4.63 -22.99 82.72
CA ASN A 3 4.95 -22.83 81.27
C ASN A 3 3.96 -23.48 80.30
N ASN A 4 2.98 -24.27 80.78
CA ASN A 4 2.04 -24.99 79.91
C ASN A 4 0.69 -24.29 79.71
N LEU A 5 0.29 -23.37 80.60
CA LEU A 5 -0.94 -22.58 80.45
C LEU A 5 -0.72 -21.42 79.47
N VAL A 6 0.41 -20.70 79.59
CA VAL A 6 0.77 -19.58 78.70
C VAL A 6 0.89 -20.01 77.24
N LYS A 7 1.44 -21.20 76.95
CA LYS A 7 1.53 -21.72 75.58
C LYS A 7 0.19 -22.13 74.98
N LYS A 8 -0.77 -22.60 75.79
CA LYS A 8 -2.07 -23.10 75.30
C LYS A 8 -3.02 -21.94 74.97
N ASP A 9 -2.94 -20.85 75.74
CA ASP A 9 -3.64 -19.60 75.47
C ASP A 9 -3.05 -18.89 74.25
N MET A 10 -1.71 -18.82 74.11
CA MET A 10 -1.06 -18.28 72.90
C MET A 10 -1.38 -19.08 71.63
N ILE A 11 -1.52 -20.41 71.71
CA ILE A 11 -1.90 -21.24 70.57
C ILE A 11 -3.38 -21.03 70.19
N ARG A 12 -4.29 -20.91 71.17
CA ARG A 12 -5.70 -20.58 70.91
C ARG A 12 -5.86 -19.19 70.29
N ASP A 13 -5.17 -18.20 70.82
CA ASP A 13 -5.16 -16.83 70.27
C ASP A 13 -4.55 -16.79 68.86
N SER A 14 -3.56 -17.64 68.58
CA SER A 14 -3.00 -17.78 67.22
C SER A 14 -3.94 -18.47 66.22
N ILE A 15 -4.80 -19.38 66.68
CA ILE A 15 -5.81 -20.06 65.85
C ILE A 15 -6.98 -19.11 65.54
N VAL A 16 -7.45 -18.35 66.52
CA VAL A 16 -8.47 -17.29 66.31
C VAL A 16 -7.93 -16.20 65.39
N SER A 17 -6.65 -15.83 65.55
CA SER A 17 -5.95 -14.88 64.67
C SER A 17 -5.83 -15.41 63.23
N THR A 18 -5.59 -16.71 63.04
CA THR A 18 -5.45 -17.30 61.69
C THR A 18 -6.77 -17.48 60.97
N GLU A 19 -7.88 -17.75 61.68
CA GLU A 19 -9.24 -17.71 61.09
C GLU A 19 -9.64 -16.30 60.68
N GLN A 20 -9.36 -15.29 61.51
CA GLN A 20 -9.59 -13.89 61.15
C GLN A 20 -8.72 -13.44 59.96
N ILE A 21 -7.45 -13.85 59.91
CA ILE A 21 -6.57 -13.59 58.76
C ILE A 21 -7.09 -14.29 57.51
N LYS A 22 -7.63 -15.50 57.62
CA LYS A 22 -8.21 -16.24 56.50
C LYS A 22 -9.49 -15.59 55.97
N ASP A 23 -10.41 -15.18 56.86
CA ASP A 23 -11.61 -14.42 56.47
C ASP A 23 -11.24 -13.08 55.79
N ILE A 24 -10.21 -12.40 56.27
CA ILE A 24 -9.70 -11.18 55.63
C ILE A 24 -9.12 -11.52 54.25
N LEU A 25 -8.28 -12.55 54.13
CA LEU A 25 -7.67 -12.96 52.85
C LEU A 25 -8.70 -13.47 51.83
N ASP A 26 -9.77 -14.13 52.27
CA ASP A 26 -10.85 -14.62 51.41
C ASP A 26 -11.77 -13.47 50.94
N ASN A 27 -11.91 -12.41 51.75
CA ASN A 27 -12.71 -11.22 51.40
C ASN A 27 -11.92 -10.11 50.66
N ILE A 28 -10.59 -10.06 50.80
CA ILE A 28 -9.72 -9.10 50.09
C ILE A 28 -9.96 -9.11 48.57
N PRO A 29 -10.03 -10.27 47.88
CA PRO A 29 -10.35 -10.31 46.47
C PRO A 29 -11.71 -9.66 46.14
N CYS A 30 -12.74 -9.85 46.98
CA CYS A 30 -14.04 -9.20 46.78
C CYS A 30 -13.96 -7.69 47.01
N ILE A 31 -13.37 -7.24 48.13
CA ILE A 31 -13.26 -5.83 48.53
C ILE A 31 -12.45 -5.00 47.51
N PHE A 32 -11.37 -5.56 46.99
CA PHE A 32 -10.52 -4.88 45.99
C PHE A 32 -10.97 -5.18 44.54
N SER A 33 -11.89 -6.12 44.33
CA SER A 33 -12.55 -6.28 43.04
C SER A 33 -13.70 -5.28 42.89
N ARG A 34 -14.03 -4.94 41.65
CA ARG A 34 -15.22 -4.14 41.35
C ARG A 34 -16.51 -4.96 41.39
N VAL A 35 -16.48 -6.20 41.91
CA VAL A 35 -17.57 -7.16 41.78
C VAL A 35 -18.80 -6.69 42.56
N GLU A 36 -18.66 -6.29 43.82
CA GLU A 36 -19.79 -5.73 44.61
C GLU A 36 -20.34 -4.45 43.97
N THR A 37 -19.47 -3.54 43.53
CA THR A 37 -19.88 -2.30 42.85
C THR A 37 -20.59 -2.53 41.50
N VAL A 38 -20.41 -3.69 40.86
CA VAL A 38 -21.08 -4.04 39.59
C VAL A 38 -22.37 -4.82 39.83
N LEU A 39 -22.48 -5.52 40.96
CA LEU A 39 -23.67 -6.30 41.33
C LEU A 39 -24.75 -5.44 42.02
N GLU A 40 -24.36 -4.43 42.81
CA GLU A 40 -25.30 -3.57 43.55
C GLU A 40 -25.74 -2.33 42.74
N ASP A 41 -24.87 -1.79 41.90
CA ASP A 41 -25.12 -0.63 41.05
C ASP A 41 -25.32 -1.06 39.58
N LYS A 42 -26.07 -0.26 38.81
CA LYS A 42 -26.21 -0.48 37.34
C LYS A 42 -24.81 -0.66 36.73
N PRO A 43 -24.57 -1.72 35.91
CA PRO A 43 -23.23 -2.09 35.44
C PRO A 43 -22.54 -0.99 34.61
N LEU A 44 -23.32 -0.06 34.05
CA LEU A 44 -22.83 1.14 33.37
C LEU A 44 -23.25 2.38 34.15
N LYS A 45 -22.27 3.10 34.73
CA LYS A 45 -22.53 4.30 35.55
C LYS A 45 -23.02 5.51 34.74
N VAL A 46 -22.56 5.67 33.50
CA VAL A 46 -22.80 6.86 32.67
C VAL A 46 -23.77 6.61 31.52
N ILE A 47 -23.75 5.41 30.95
CA ILE A 47 -24.54 5.03 29.77
C ILE A 47 -25.91 4.55 30.24
N ASN A 48 -26.90 5.43 30.12
CA ASN A 48 -28.29 5.12 30.38
C ASN A 48 -29.04 4.85 29.06
N GLU A 49 -30.29 4.38 29.16
CA GLU A 49 -31.12 4.05 28.01
C GLU A 49 -31.28 5.22 27.02
N LYS A 50 -31.42 6.46 27.52
CA LYS A 50 -31.50 7.67 26.67
C LYS A 50 -30.22 7.88 25.85
N LYS A 51 -29.04 7.65 26.44
CA LYS A 51 -27.76 7.74 25.73
C LYS A 51 -27.56 6.57 24.77
N LEU A 52 -28.02 5.36 25.11
CA LEU A 52 -28.03 4.22 24.18
C LEU A 52 -28.88 4.50 22.94
N LYS A 53 -30.10 5.02 23.11
CA LYS A 53 -30.96 5.43 21.98
C LYS A 53 -30.32 6.51 21.11
N LYS A 54 -29.55 7.42 21.72
CA LYS A 54 -28.78 8.44 20.98
C LYS A 54 -27.61 7.84 20.18
N ILE A 55 -26.99 6.77 20.67
CA ILE A 55 -25.96 6.02 19.92
C ILE A 55 -26.62 5.27 18.77
N GLU A 56 -27.70 4.54 19.06
CA GLU A 56 -28.47 3.76 18.09
C GLU A 56 -28.98 4.62 16.91
N SER A 57 -29.50 5.83 17.18
CA SER A 57 -29.98 6.72 16.11
C SER A 57 -28.87 7.23 15.18
N ARG A 58 -27.60 7.20 15.62
CA ARG A 58 -26.44 7.69 14.86
C ARG A 58 -25.63 6.59 14.20
N ILE A 59 -25.59 5.40 14.82
CA ILE A 59 -24.72 4.31 14.38
C ILE A 59 -25.09 3.82 12.98
N LYS A 60 -26.38 3.91 12.59
CA LYS A 60 -26.84 3.49 11.26
C LYS A 60 -26.16 4.29 10.15
N GLU A 61 -26.23 5.62 10.22
CA GLU A 61 -25.59 6.52 9.25
C GLU A 61 -24.07 6.32 9.23
N GLN A 62 -23.46 6.13 10.40
CA GLN A 62 -22.01 5.90 10.52
C GLN A 62 -21.58 4.59 9.86
N ASN A 63 -22.33 3.51 10.08
CA ASN A 63 -22.08 2.20 9.46
C ASN A 63 -22.25 2.27 7.93
N GLU A 64 -23.24 2.99 7.42
CA GLU A 64 -23.39 3.22 5.97
C GLU A 64 -22.20 4.01 5.40
N LYS A 65 -21.76 5.07 6.08
CA LYS A 65 -20.62 5.88 5.65
C LYS A 65 -19.28 5.12 5.68
N MET A 66 -19.13 4.12 6.54
CA MET A 66 -17.93 3.26 6.52
C MET A 66 -17.72 2.58 5.17
N TYR A 67 -18.79 2.24 4.43
CA TYR A 67 -18.68 1.66 3.08
C TYR A 67 -18.16 2.66 2.03
N ASN A 68 -18.34 3.97 2.26
CA ASN A 68 -17.81 5.02 1.39
C ASN A 68 -16.29 5.19 1.57
N PHE A 69 -15.79 5.02 2.80
CA PHE A 69 -14.39 5.23 3.17
C PHE A 69 -13.65 3.92 3.50
N GLY A 70 -14.13 2.78 3.00
CA GLY A 70 -13.48 1.49 3.22
C GLY A 70 -12.10 1.37 2.56
N ARG A 71 -11.79 2.24 1.59
CA ARG A 71 -10.45 2.32 0.97
C ARG A 71 -9.49 3.10 1.87
N GLN A 72 -8.25 2.63 1.97
CA GLN A 72 -7.20 3.30 2.72
C GLN A 72 -6.84 4.67 2.13
N ASP A 73 -6.79 4.78 0.80
CA ASP A 73 -6.39 6.00 0.10
C ASP A 73 -7.51 6.49 -0.83
N SER A 74 -7.55 7.80 -1.06
CA SER A 74 -8.44 8.40 -2.06
C SER A 74 -8.01 8.02 -3.48
N GLN A 75 -8.95 8.10 -4.42
CA GLN A 75 -8.63 7.89 -5.85
C GLN A 75 -7.61 8.91 -6.36
N THR A 76 -7.67 10.16 -5.91
CA THR A 76 -6.72 11.21 -6.29
C THR A 76 -5.31 10.88 -5.80
N THR A 77 -5.17 10.49 -4.54
CA THR A 77 -3.89 10.05 -3.97
C THR A 77 -3.32 8.88 -4.76
N ARG A 78 -4.15 7.90 -5.12
CA ARG A 78 -3.73 6.77 -5.96
C ARG A 78 -3.22 7.21 -7.33
N LYS A 79 -4.04 7.97 -8.08
CA LYS A 79 -3.68 8.36 -9.46
C LYS A 79 -2.46 9.26 -9.52
N LEU A 80 -2.38 10.26 -8.65
CA LEU A 80 -1.37 11.31 -8.76
C LEU A 80 -0.15 11.07 -7.87
N MET A 81 -0.32 10.50 -6.68
CA MET A 81 0.81 10.27 -5.77
C MET A 81 1.36 8.86 -5.93
N THR A 82 0.52 7.82 -5.91
CA THR A 82 1.01 6.42 -5.96
C THR A 82 1.54 6.03 -7.34
N LEU A 83 0.79 6.29 -8.42
CA LEU A 83 1.21 5.90 -9.78
C LEU A 83 2.40 6.74 -10.30
N GLN A 84 2.54 7.98 -9.83
CA GLN A 84 3.63 8.88 -10.25
C GLN A 84 4.80 8.93 -9.26
N MET A 85 4.76 8.17 -8.14
CA MET A 85 5.71 8.31 -7.03
C MET A 85 7.18 8.13 -7.45
N LEU A 86 7.44 7.14 -8.31
CA LEU A 86 8.78 6.76 -8.78
C LEU A 86 8.92 6.87 -10.31
N ASN A 87 7.83 7.21 -10.99
CA ASN A 87 7.72 7.22 -12.43
C ASN A 87 7.57 8.67 -12.93
N THR A 88 8.38 9.07 -13.89
CA THR A 88 8.05 10.25 -14.71
C THR A 88 6.78 9.95 -15.51
N ALA A 89 5.96 10.97 -15.80
CA ALA A 89 4.66 10.80 -16.47
C ALA A 89 4.72 10.06 -17.81
N ASP A 90 5.89 10.02 -18.45
CA ASP A 90 6.14 9.33 -19.72
C ASP A 90 6.79 7.96 -19.57
N SER A 91 6.97 7.46 -18.34
CA SER A 91 7.38 6.07 -18.08
C SER A 91 6.17 5.12 -18.08
N THR A 92 5.44 5.10 -19.20
CA THR A 92 4.10 4.48 -19.29
C THR A 92 4.09 3.01 -18.90
N TYR A 93 4.99 2.18 -19.44
CA TYR A 93 5.03 0.75 -19.13
C TYR A 93 5.36 0.47 -17.65
N ARG A 94 6.18 1.30 -16.99
CA ARG A 94 6.40 1.20 -15.53
C ARG A 94 5.12 1.46 -14.74
N ILE A 95 4.33 2.44 -15.15
CA ILE A 95 3.04 2.73 -14.51
C ILE A 95 2.09 1.54 -14.68
N LEU A 96 2.01 0.97 -15.89
CA LEU A 96 1.20 -0.22 -16.17
C LEU A 96 1.66 -1.42 -15.31
N ARG A 97 2.96 -1.71 -15.27
CA ARG A 97 3.53 -2.76 -14.40
C ARG A 97 3.21 -2.52 -12.93
N GLN A 98 3.28 -1.28 -12.46
CA GLN A 98 2.93 -0.93 -11.09
C GLN A 98 1.44 -1.15 -10.78
N ILE A 99 0.55 -0.86 -11.74
CA ILE A 99 -0.88 -1.14 -11.62
C ILE A 99 -1.12 -2.64 -11.54
N LEU A 100 -0.52 -3.43 -12.43
CA LEU A 100 -0.64 -4.89 -12.43
C LEU A 100 -0.18 -5.49 -11.09
N ALA A 101 0.98 -5.06 -10.58
CA ALA A 101 1.49 -5.51 -9.27
C ALA A 101 0.58 -5.07 -8.10
N GLN A 102 -0.18 -3.98 -8.23
CA GLN A 102 -1.17 -3.60 -7.22
C GLN A 102 -2.44 -4.44 -7.33
N ILE A 103 -2.91 -4.72 -8.55
CA ILE A 103 -4.06 -5.60 -8.80
C ILE A 103 -3.79 -6.99 -8.24
N GLU A 104 -2.64 -7.58 -8.55
CA GLU A 104 -2.23 -8.91 -8.06
C GLU A 104 -2.26 -8.97 -6.51
N ARG A 105 -1.63 -8.00 -5.84
CA ARG A 105 -1.66 -7.90 -4.37
C ARG A 105 -3.08 -7.84 -3.81
N LYS A 106 -4.00 -7.14 -4.48
CA LYS A 106 -5.40 -7.05 -4.06
C LYS A 106 -6.18 -8.33 -4.37
N GLN A 107 -5.91 -9.01 -5.49
CA GLN A 107 -6.51 -10.30 -5.81
C GLN A 107 -6.14 -11.39 -4.79
N SER A 108 -4.87 -11.43 -4.37
CA SER A 108 -4.42 -12.33 -3.30
C SER A 108 -5.15 -12.04 -1.98
N ALA A 109 -5.27 -10.76 -1.60
CA ALA A 109 -6.00 -10.37 -0.40
C ALA A 109 -7.50 -10.74 -0.48
N ILE A 110 -8.14 -10.56 -1.64
CA ILE A 110 -9.54 -10.96 -1.88
C ILE A 110 -9.69 -12.47 -1.74
N SER A 111 -8.78 -13.25 -2.34
CA SER A 111 -8.82 -14.72 -2.33
C SER A 111 -8.68 -15.26 -0.90
N GLU A 112 -7.73 -14.72 -0.13
CA GLU A 112 -7.54 -15.08 1.28
C GLU A 112 -8.77 -14.71 2.12
N ASN A 113 -9.30 -13.49 1.95
CA ASN A 113 -10.51 -13.04 2.64
C ASN A 113 -11.72 -13.93 2.29
N TYR A 114 -11.87 -14.32 1.02
CA TYR A 114 -12.96 -15.19 0.57
C TYR A 114 -12.90 -16.57 1.23
N ILE A 115 -11.72 -17.20 1.27
CA ILE A 115 -11.53 -18.49 1.95
C ILE A 115 -11.87 -18.37 3.44
N ARG A 116 -11.43 -17.29 4.10
CA ARG A 116 -11.77 -17.02 5.51
C ARG A 116 -13.27 -16.86 5.72
N LEU A 117 -13.94 -16.05 4.90
CA LEU A 117 -15.39 -15.84 4.94
C LEU A 117 -16.16 -17.16 4.78
N LYS A 118 -15.73 -18.02 3.85
CA LYS A 118 -16.35 -19.33 3.64
C LYS A 118 -16.21 -20.23 4.88
N LYS A 119 -15.04 -20.26 5.52
CA LYS A 119 -14.81 -21.00 6.77
C LYS A 119 -15.67 -20.46 7.92
N ASP A 120 -15.78 -19.14 8.05
CA ASP A 120 -16.61 -18.53 9.10
C ASP A 120 -18.10 -18.77 8.86
N TYR A 121 -18.56 -18.76 7.61
CA TYR A 121 -19.92 -19.13 7.25
C TYR A 121 -20.24 -20.58 7.63
N THR A 122 -19.35 -21.54 7.30
CA THR A 122 -19.53 -22.95 7.72
C THR A 122 -19.66 -23.07 9.24
N LYS A 123 -18.80 -22.40 10.01
CA LYS A 123 -18.89 -22.39 11.48
C LYS A 123 -20.18 -21.78 12.01
N ILE A 124 -20.69 -20.73 11.35
CA ILE A 124 -22.00 -20.14 11.69
C ILE A 124 -23.11 -21.18 11.53
N VAL A 125 -23.11 -21.92 10.42
CA VAL A 125 -24.10 -22.99 10.16
C VAL A 125 -23.97 -24.12 11.19
N GLU A 126 -22.74 -24.54 11.53
CA GLU A 126 -22.49 -25.54 12.59
C GLU A 126 -23.04 -25.08 13.95
N LEU A 127 -22.76 -23.84 14.36
CA LEU A 127 -23.27 -23.26 15.60
C LEU A 127 -24.81 -23.19 15.62
N GLN A 128 -25.42 -22.81 14.50
CA GLN A 128 -26.89 -22.80 14.36
C GLN A 128 -27.48 -24.21 14.55
N TYR A 129 -26.82 -25.25 14.03
CA TYR A 129 -27.24 -26.64 14.24
C TYR A 129 -27.08 -27.07 15.70
N GLN A 130 -25.95 -26.74 16.34
CA GLN A 130 -25.71 -27.04 17.75
C GLN A 130 -26.74 -26.38 18.67
N ILE A 131 -27.09 -25.12 18.43
CA ILE A 131 -28.12 -24.39 19.20
C ILE A 131 -29.49 -25.07 19.10
N LYS A 132 -29.84 -25.64 17.94
CA LYS A 132 -31.13 -26.34 17.75
C LYS A 132 -31.23 -27.62 18.56
N ASN A 133 -30.11 -28.32 18.75
CA ASN A 133 -30.06 -29.60 19.46
C ASN A 133 -29.75 -29.46 20.96
N GLU A 134 -29.37 -28.26 21.42
CA GLU A 134 -29.04 -28.00 22.82
C GLU A 134 -30.28 -27.68 23.65
N THR A 135 -30.42 -28.39 24.78
CA THR A 135 -31.56 -28.26 25.70
C THR A 135 -31.19 -27.46 26.96
N ALA A 136 -29.92 -27.41 27.33
CA ALA A 136 -29.45 -26.68 28.49
C ALA A 136 -29.36 -25.17 28.21
N ASN A 137 -30.12 -24.37 28.96
CA ASN A 137 -30.22 -22.90 28.78
C ASN A 137 -28.85 -22.19 28.84
N ILE A 138 -27.97 -22.57 29.78
CA ILE A 138 -26.65 -21.94 29.93
C ILE A 138 -25.73 -22.22 28.73
N GLN A 139 -25.69 -23.47 28.24
CA GLN A 139 -24.88 -23.83 27.08
C GLN A 139 -25.41 -23.20 25.81
N ARG A 140 -26.73 -23.14 25.68
CA ARG A 140 -27.40 -22.41 24.59
C ARG A 140 -26.99 -20.94 24.56
N ASN A 141 -27.04 -20.23 25.69
CA ASN A 141 -26.62 -18.83 25.77
C ASN A 141 -25.15 -18.62 25.37
N LYS A 142 -24.26 -19.55 25.74
CA LYS A 142 -22.85 -19.51 25.32
C LYS A 142 -22.69 -19.70 23.81
N LEU A 143 -23.44 -20.64 23.22
CA LEU A 143 -23.44 -20.86 21.78
C LEU A 143 -24.01 -19.66 21.01
N GLU A 144 -25.08 -19.05 21.51
CA GLU A 144 -25.69 -17.84 20.93
C GLU A 144 -24.72 -16.65 20.97
N ALA A 145 -23.99 -16.44 22.07
CA ALA A 145 -22.96 -15.41 22.16
C ALA A 145 -21.81 -15.65 21.15
N ASN A 146 -21.36 -16.90 21.00
CA ASN A 146 -20.35 -17.27 20.01
C ASN A 146 -20.84 -17.06 18.56
N LEU A 147 -22.10 -17.40 18.29
CA LEU A 147 -22.75 -17.15 17.01
C LEU A 147 -22.77 -15.65 16.70
N GLN A 148 -23.20 -14.82 17.65
CA GLN A 148 -23.24 -13.37 17.48
C GLN A 148 -21.86 -12.77 17.22
N ALA A 149 -20.83 -13.24 17.94
CA ALA A 149 -19.46 -12.83 17.71
C ALA A 149 -18.98 -13.18 16.29
N LYS A 150 -19.32 -14.39 15.81
CA LYS A 150 -18.98 -14.86 14.46
C LYS A 150 -19.72 -14.09 13.36
N ILE A 151 -21.01 -13.84 13.52
CA ILE A 151 -21.80 -13.02 12.58
C ILE A 151 -21.22 -11.61 12.51
N THR A 152 -20.93 -10.99 13.65
CA THR A 152 -20.35 -9.63 13.69
C THR A 152 -19.00 -9.59 12.96
N SER A 153 -18.13 -10.58 13.21
CA SER A 153 -16.83 -10.71 12.53
C SER A 153 -16.97 -10.92 11.02
N LEU A 154 -17.96 -11.72 10.59
CA LEU A 154 -18.28 -11.93 9.17
C LEU A 154 -18.76 -10.63 8.51
N THR A 155 -19.72 -9.94 9.14
CA THR A 155 -20.27 -8.67 8.63
C THR A 155 -19.20 -7.60 8.48
N ASN A 156 -18.34 -7.43 9.47
CA ASN A 156 -17.23 -6.48 9.40
C ASN A 156 -16.25 -6.81 8.26
N SER A 157 -16.07 -8.10 7.95
CA SER A 157 -15.20 -8.54 6.85
C SER A 157 -15.71 -8.15 5.47
N PHE A 158 -17.03 -7.97 5.28
CA PHE A 158 -17.60 -7.53 4.00
C PHE A 158 -17.21 -6.11 3.62
N VAL A 159 -17.08 -5.19 4.58
CA VAL A 159 -16.62 -3.82 4.32
C VAL A 159 -15.23 -3.83 3.68
N TYR A 160 -14.32 -4.65 4.21
CA TYR A 160 -12.96 -4.79 3.68
C TYR A 160 -12.94 -5.48 2.31
N LEU A 161 -13.78 -6.50 2.11
CA LEU A 161 -13.91 -7.18 0.82
C LEU A 161 -14.40 -6.21 -0.26
N GLU A 162 -15.46 -5.44 0.03
CA GLU A 162 -16.00 -4.44 -0.90
C GLU A 162 -14.96 -3.37 -1.22
N ALA A 163 -14.21 -2.89 -0.23
CA ALA A 163 -13.12 -1.94 -0.44
C ALA A 163 -12.04 -2.50 -1.38
N ALA A 164 -11.64 -3.77 -1.20
CA ALA A 164 -10.66 -4.42 -2.05
C ALA A 164 -11.17 -4.61 -3.49
N LEU A 165 -12.43 -5.03 -3.67
CA LEU A 165 -13.06 -5.18 -5.00
C LEU A 165 -13.17 -3.83 -5.72
N LYS A 166 -13.61 -2.79 -5.01
CA LYS A 166 -13.66 -1.41 -5.49
C LYS A 166 -12.27 -0.93 -5.96
N GLU A 167 -11.21 -1.29 -5.23
CA GLU A 167 -9.84 -0.95 -5.59
C GLU A 167 -9.40 -1.66 -6.88
N VAL A 168 -9.70 -2.95 -7.04
CA VAL A 168 -9.38 -3.70 -8.27
C VAL A 168 -10.06 -3.06 -9.48
N GLY A 169 -11.37 -2.79 -9.41
CA GLY A 169 -12.10 -2.16 -10.52
C GLY A 169 -11.52 -0.78 -10.87
N PHE A 170 -11.20 0.03 -9.86
CA PHE A 170 -10.56 1.33 -10.09
C PHE A 170 -9.18 1.22 -10.76
N LEU A 171 -8.36 0.25 -10.38
CA LEU A 171 -7.06 0.02 -10.99
C LEU A 171 -7.18 -0.48 -12.43
N GLN A 172 -8.18 -1.32 -12.72
CA GLN A 172 -8.51 -1.75 -14.09
C GLN A 172 -8.91 -0.55 -14.97
N ASP A 173 -9.76 0.35 -14.47
CA ASP A 173 -10.12 1.58 -15.19
C ASP A 173 -8.90 2.45 -15.48
N CYS A 174 -7.98 2.57 -14.51
CA CYS A 174 -6.75 3.33 -14.69
C CYS A 174 -5.84 2.70 -15.76
N TYR A 175 -5.71 1.37 -15.74
CA TYR A 175 -4.93 0.60 -16.71
C TYR A 175 -5.44 0.85 -18.13
N GLU A 176 -6.74 0.70 -18.36
CA GLU A 176 -7.36 0.91 -19.68
C GLU A 176 -7.29 2.38 -20.14
N GLN A 177 -7.50 3.33 -19.22
CA GLN A 177 -7.34 4.77 -19.52
C GLN A 177 -5.93 5.09 -20.02
N ILE A 178 -4.90 4.54 -19.37
CA ILE A 178 -3.50 4.80 -19.74
C ILE A 178 -3.20 4.17 -21.09
N LYS A 179 -3.56 2.89 -21.30
CA LYS A 179 -3.34 2.21 -22.59
C LYS A 179 -3.98 2.98 -23.74
N LYS A 180 -5.25 3.36 -23.59
CA LYS A 180 -5.99 4.14 -24.59
C LYS A 180 -5.33 5.49 -24.87
N ASN A 181 -4.99 6.25 -23.83
CA ASN A 181 -4.48 7.62 -24.00
C ASN A 181 -3.03 7.67 -24.51
N LYS A 182 -2.23 6.62 -24.27
CA LYS A 182 -0.84 6.51 -24.72
C LYS A 182 -0.68 5.58 -25.93
N ASN A 183 -1.79 5.12 -26.54
CA ASN A 183 -1.83 4.22 -27.69
C ASN A 183 -0.97 2.96 -27.49
N ILE A 184 -1.02 2.37 -26.29
CA ILE A 184 -0.30 1.14 -25.98
C ILE A 184 -1.09 -0.05 -26.57
N PRO A 185 -0.44 -0.96 -27.33
CA PRO A 185 -1.08 -2.16 -27.85
C PRO A 185 -1.68 -3.04 -26.75
N ASP A 186 -2.73 -3.79 -27.09
CA ASP A 186 -3.36 -4.73 -26.14
C ASP A 186 -2.44 -5.90 -25.80
N ASP A 187 -1.61 -6.30 -26.77
CA ASP A 187 -0.67 -7.41 -26.69
C ASP A 187 0.75 -6.99 -26.29
N TRP A 188 0.89 -5.86 -25.58
CA TRP A 188 2.18 -5.43 -25.07
C TRP A 188 2.79 -6.47 -24.13
N ASP A 189 4.11 -6.59 -24.16
CA ASP A 189 4.83 -7.66 -23.48
C ASP A 189 6.04 -7.16 -22.67
N GLU A 190 6.83 -8.11 -22.16
CA GLU A 190 8.00 -7.81 -21.34
C GLU A 190 9.10 -7.13 -22.17
N LEU A 191 9.22 -7.45 -23.46
CA LEU A 191 10.19 -6.80 -24.35
C LEU A 191 9.87 -5.31 -24.53
N ASP A 192 8.60 -4.97 -24.74
CA ASP A 192 8.15 -3.57 -24.85
C ASP A 192 8.49 -2.78 -23.56
N PHE A 193 8.29 -3.41 -22.40
CA PHE A 193 8.64 -2.83 -21.11
C PHE A 193 10.16 -2.58 -21.00
N GLU A 194 10.99 -3.60 -21.23
CA GLU A 194 12.45 -3.52 -21.11
C GLU A 194 13.07 -2.50 -22.08
N GLN A 195 12.54 -2.41 -23.31
CA GLN A 195 13.00 -1.40 -24.27
C GLN A 195 12.67 0.02 -23.82
N SER A 196 11.51 0.23 -23.19
CA SER A 196 11.10 1.54 -22.68
C SER A 196 11.85 1.95 -21.41
N GLU A 197 12.49 0.99 -20.74
CA GLU A 197 13.07 1.15 -19.42
C GLU A 197 14.27 2.12 -19.42
N ILE A 198 15.09 2.01 -20.46
CA ILE A 198 16.30 2.83 -20.63
C ILE A 198 15.93 4.33 -20.66
N GLU A 199 14.93 4.70 -21.47
CA GLU A 199 14.48 6.09 -21.56
C GLU A 199 13.83 6.57 -20.25
N ALA A 200 13.09 5.71 -19.56
CA ALA A 200 12.50 6.02 -18.25
C ALA A 200 13.58 6.35 -17.21
N HIS A 201 14.67 5.57 -17.19
CA HIS A 201 15.83 5.81 -16.34
C HIS A 201 16.54 7.13 -16.65
N ILE A 202 16.77 7.43 -17.94
CA ILE A 202 17.39 8.69 -18.35
C ILE A 202 16.51 9.88 -17.94
N ARG A 203 15.19 9.82 -18.15
CA ARG A 203 14.26 10.86 -17.68
C ARG A 203 14.37 11.08 -16.18
N ASN A 204 14.46 10.01 -15.39
CA ASN A 204 14.58 10.09 -13.94
C ASN A 204 15.93 10.71 -13.51
N ALA A 205 17.03 10.35 -14.18
CA ALA A 205 18.35 10.93 -13.89
C ALA A 205 18.37 12.44 -14.13
N PHE A 206 17.83 12.91 -15.27
CA PHE A 206 17.72 14.35 -15.55
C PHE A 206 16.70 15.08 -14.66
N ARG A 207 15.59 14.42 -14.29
CA ARG A 207 14.64 14.96 -13.29
C ARG A 207 15.33 15.21 -11.95
N ASN A 208 16.12 14.26 -11.48
CA ASN A 208 16.89 14.42 -10.25
C ASN A 208 17.95 15.52 -10.39
N GLY A 209 18.62 15.60 -11.55
CA GLY A 209 19.60 16.65 -11.83
C GLY A 209 19.00 18.06 -11.78
N ILE A 210 17.82 18.26 -12.36
CA ILE A 210 17.11 19.56 -12.25
C ILE A 210 16.76 19.85 -10.78
N ARG A 211 16.23 18.86 -10.04
CA ARG A 211 15.89 19.04 -8.62
C ARG A 211 17.11 19.41 -7.78
N ASP A 212 18.23 18.74 -7.99
CA ASP A 212 19.49 19.03 -7.30
C ASP A 212 19.97 20.44 -7.61
N PHE A 213 19.90 20.87 -8.87
CA PHE A 213 20.25 22.24 -9.26
C PHE A 213 19.33 23.29 -8.65
N LEU A 214 18.01 23.04 -8.62
CA LEU A 214 17.05 23.98 -8.02
C LEU A 214 17.25 24.13 -6.51
N CYS A 215 17.65 23.06 -5.83
CA CYS A 215 17.87 23.09 -4.37
C CYS A 215 19.29 23.56 -3.99
N ASN A 216 20.32 23.16 -4.74
CA ASN A 216 21.71 23.28 -4.33
C ASN A 216 22.61 24.02 -5.34
N GLY A 217 22.11 24.36 -6.54
CA GLY A 217 22.89 24.98 -7.61
C GLY A 217 23.91 24.06 -8.30
N ARG A 218 23.89 22.75 -8.02
CA ARG A 218 24.79 21.74 -8.59
C ARG A 218 24.16 20.36 -8.53
N LEU A 219 24.69 19.41 -9.30
CA LEU A 219 24.31 18.00 -9.20
C LEU A 219 24.72 17.40 -7.84
N GLY A 220 23.85 16.59 -7.26
CA GLY A 220 24.16 15.74 -6.13
C GLY A 220 24.97 14.51 -6.55
N MET A 221 25.72 13.94 -5.61
CA MET A 221 26.57 12.77 -5.87
C MET A 221 25.78 11.58 -6.43
N GLY A 222 24.65 11.24 -5.80
CA GLY A 222 23.80 10.14 -6.25
C GLY A 222 23.22 10.34 -7.65
N THR A 223 22.99 11.59 -8.07
CA THR A 223 22.58 11.90 -9.44
C THR A 223 23.73 11.72 -10.42
N CYS A 224 24.95 12.14 -10.06
CA CYS A 224 26.14 11.88 -10.87
C CYS A 224 26.36 10.38 -11.07
N GLU A 225 26.32 9.59 -9.99
CA GLU A 225 26.43 8.13 -10.06
C GLU A 225 25.35 7.52 -10.97
N TYR A 226 24.11 8.00 -10.84
CA TYR A 226 23.00 7.49 -11.66
C TYR A 226 23.17 7.81 -13.15
N LEU A 227 23.67 9.00 -13.50
CA LEU A 227 24.00 9.36 -14.87
C LEU A 227 25.12 8.46 -15.44
N GLU A 228 26.16 8.20 -14.64
CA GLU A 228 27.29 7.35 -15.03
C GLU A 228 26.87 5.89 -15.28
N GLN A 229 25.96 5.36 -14.46
CA GLN A 229 25.38 4.02 -14.65
C GLN A 229 24.71 3.86 -16.02
N PHE A 230 24.16 4.93 -16.59
CA PHE A 230 23.56 4.96 -17.92
C PHE A 230 24.51 5.50 -19.00
N GLY A 231 25.80 5.56 -18.71
CA GLY A 231 26.85 5.94 -19.67
C GLY A 231 26.85 7.42 -20.04
N ILE A 232 26.23 8.27 -19.22
CA ILE A 232 26.13 9.72 -19.40
C ILE A 232 27.19 10.39 -18.53
N SER A 233 28.01 11.24 -19.13
CA SER A 233 28.98 12.04 -18.38
C SER A 233 28.26 13.06 -17.50
N PRO A 234 28.52 13.11 -16.18
CA PRO A 234 27.92 14.13 -15.30
C PRO A 234 28.25 15.56 -15.74
N ILE A 235 29.38 15.76 -16.42
CA ILE A 235 29.80 17.07 -16.95
C ILE A 235 28.87 17.49 -18.10
N GLU A 236 28.60 16.58 -19.04
CA GLU A 236 27.69 16.84 -20.17
C GLU A 236 26.25 17.05 -19.69
N ALA A 237 25.79 16.21 -18.76
CA ALA A 237 24.46 16.35 -18.17
C ALA A 237 24.30 17.68 -17.42
N SER A 238 25.31 18.08 -16.63
CA SER A 238 25.33 19.36 -15.92
C SER A 238 25.21 20.56 -16.88
N PHE A 239 25.90 20.51 -18.03
CA PHE A 239 25.77 21.52 -19.07
C PHE A 239 24.33 21.63 -19.60
N HIS A 240 23.70 20.50 -19.96
CA HIS A 240 22.33 20.51 -20.48
C HIS A 240 21.31 21.01 -19.45
N ILE A 241 21.46 20.60 -18.20
CA ILE A 241 20.58 21.04 -17.09
C ILE A 241 20.75 22.53 -16.82
N SER A 242 22.00 23.00 -16.71
CA SER A 242 22.29 24.43 -16.48
C SER A 242 21.76 25.30 -17.62
N LYS A 243 21.91 24.82 -18.86
CA LYS A 243 21.36 25.49 -20.05
C LYS A 243 19.83 25.56 -19.99
N TYR A 244 19.15 24.46 -19.69
CA TYR A 244 17.70 24.44 -19.56
C TYR A 244 17.20 25.43 -18.50
N ILE A 245 17.81 25.46 -17.31
CA ILE A 245 17.46 26.42 -16.25
C ILE A 245 17.70 27.86 -16.70
N THR A 246 18.80 28.11 -17.41
CA THR A 246 19.10 29.44 -17.97
C THR A 246 18.04 29.87 -18.98
N ASP A 247 17.66 28.98 -19.89
CA ASP A 247 16.65 29.23 -20.90
C ASP A 247 15.27 29.50 -20.24
N CYS A 248 14.91 28.75 -19.19
CA CYS A 248 13.73 29.00 -18.37
C CYS A 248 13.76 30.38 -17.70
N ASN A 249 14.88 30.77 -17.09
CA ASN A 249 15.03 32.08 -16.45
C ASN A 249 14.88 33.23 -17.46
N GLN A 250 15.41 33.06 -18.67
CA GLN A 250 15.21 34.04 -19.76
C GLN A 250 13.75 34.12 -20.19
N ALA A 251 13.04 32.99 -20.24
CA ALA A 251 11.62 32.96 -20.57
C ALA A 251 10.77 33.68 -19.51
N MET A 252 11.08 33.47 -18.22
CA MET A 252 10.44 34.20 -17.11
C MET A 252 10.73 35.70 -17.15
N ALA A 253 11.96 36.12 -17.48
CA ALA A 253 12.28 37.55 -17.63
C ALA A 253 11.47 38.21 -18.77
N LYS A 254 11.27 37.49 -19.88
CA LYS A 254 10.38 37.95 -20.97
C LYS A 254 8.91 37.98 -20.55
N PHE A 255 8.48 37.02 -19.74
CA PHE A 255 7.14 37.01 -19.15
C PHE A 255 6.90 38.25 -18.28
N GLU A 256 7.86 38.62 -17.43
CA GLU A 256 7.72 39.78 -16.55
C GLU A 256 7.38 41.07 -17.32
N VAL A 257 8.01 41.26 -18.48
CA VAL A 257 7.78 42.41 -19.36
C VAL A 257 6.48 42.29 -20.16
N SER A 258 6.21 41.11 -20.73
CA SER A 258 5.11 40.92 -21.70
C SER A 258 3.77 40.50 -21.08
N GLN A 259 3.79 39.95 -19.86
CA GLN A 259 2.67 39.28 -19.19
C GLN A 259 2.03 38.15 -20.02
N ASN A 260 2.78 37.60 -20.99
CA ASN A 260 2.32 36.48 -21.80
C ASN A 260 2.62 35.14 -21.10
N TYR A 261 1.60 34.57 -20.46
CA TYR A 261 1.68 33.31 -19.72
C TYR A 261 2.21 32.12 -20.52
N SER A 262 2.13 32.15 -21.87
CA SER A 262 2.71 31.07 -22.71
C SER A 262 4.24 31.01 -22.65
N LEU A 263 4.90 32.01 -22.06
CA LEU A 263 6.35 32.06 -21.87
C LEU A 263 6.80 31.43 -20.54
N LEU A 264 5.88 31.15 -19.62
CA LEU A 264 6.25 30.52 -18.35
C LEU A 264 6.57 29.04 -18.59
N PRO A 265 7.72 28.54 -18.08
CA PRO A 265 8.03 27.12 -18.15
C PRO A 265 7.09 26.36 -17.22
N ASP A 266 6.12 25.66 -17.81
CA ASP A 266 5.11 24.89 -17.11
C ASP A 266 5.50 23.40 -16.98
N TYR A 267 4.53 22.59 -16.56
CA TYR A 267 4.72 21.16 -16.37
C TYR A 267 5.11 20.44 -17.67
N ASP A 268 4.50 20.82 -18.79
CA ASP A 268 4.73 20.16 -20.08
C ASP A 268 6.11 20.53 -20.61
N ASN A 269 6.51 21.80 -20.50
CA ASN A 269 7.87 22.24 -20.84
C ASN A 269 8.96 21.44 -20.09
N PHE A 270 8.73 21.18 -18.80
CA PHE A 270 9.61 20.36 -17.99
C PHE A 270 9.70 18.92 -18.52
N HIS A 271 8.57 18.29 -18.84
CA HIS A 271 8.53 16.94 -19.37
C HIS A 271 9.11 16.83 -20.79
N ASP A 272 8.92 17.84 -21.63
CA ASP A 272 9.52 17.94 -22.96
C ASP A 272 11.05 17.96 -22.90
N PHE A 273 11.62 18.70 -21.93
CA PHE A 273 13.07 18.65 -21.69
C PHE A 273 13.53 17.23 -21.32
N LEU A 274 12.82 16.55 -20.42
CA LEU A 274 13.17 15.17 -20.03
C LEU A 274 13.08 14.20 -21.23
N ASN A 275 12.05 14.32 -22.05
CA ASN A 275 11.88 13.51 -23.27
C ASN A 275 13.00 13.79 -24.28
N LYS A 276 13.41 15.06 -24.45
CA LYS A 276 14.56 15.42 -25.28
C LYS A 276 15.86 14.77 -24.79
N MET A 277 16.11 14.76 -23.49
CA MET A 277 17.30 14.12 -22.92
C MET A 277 17.26 12.60 -23.06
N ALA A 278 16.09 11.99 -22.87
CA ALA A 278 15.90 10.56 -23.09
C ALA A 278 16.23 10.15 -24.54
N GLY A 279 15.74 10.91 -25.52
CA GLY A 279 16.08 10.68 -26.93
C GLY A 279 17.57 10.87 -27.23
N LEU A 280 18.17 11.95 -26.70
CA LEU A 280 19.60 12.26 -26.92
C LEU A 280 20.53 11.17 -26.37
N TYR A 281 20.21 10.61 -25.21
CA TYR A 281 21.06 9.65 -24.51
C TYR A 281 20.57 8.21 -24.59
N ARG A 282 19.56 7.89 -25.43
CA ARG A 282 18.93 6.56 -25.52
C ARG A 282 19.93 5.40 -25.65
N HIS A 283 21.06 5.61 -26.32
CA HIS A 283 22.08 4.59 -26.56
C HIS A 283 23.35 4.78 -25.72
N ALA A 284 23.38 5.75 -24.80
CA ALA A 284 24.55 6.06 -23.99
C ALA A 284 24.93 4.90 -23.05
N TYR A 285 23.93 4.14 -22.59
CA TYR A 285 24.11 2.98 -21.70
C TYR A 285 25.09 1.95 -22.27
N LYS A 286 25.17 1.81 -23.60
CA LYS A 286 26.12 0.89 -24.27
C LYS A 286 27.57 1.20 -23.90
N LYS A 287 27.91 2.47 -23.67
CA LYS A 287 29.24 2.86 -23.18
C LYS A 287 29.52 2.29 -21.79
N ALA A 288 28.51 2.29 -20.91
CA ALA A 288 28.62 1.69 -19.59
C ALA A 288 28.73 0.17 -19.70
N CYS A 289 27.88 -0.50 -20.49
CA CYS A 289 27.95 -1.94 -20.75
C CYS A 289 29.35 -2.38 -21.16
N ARG A 290 29.92 -1.74 -22.20
CA ARG A 290 31.28 -2.05 -22.68
C ARG A 290 32.36 -1.88 -21.62
N ARG A 291 32.22 -0.92 -20.70
CA ARG A 291 33.20 -0.69 -19.63
C ARG A 291 33.13 -1.77 -18.53
N ILE A 292 31.96 -2.35 -18.29
CA ILE A 292 31.77 -3.43 -17.31
C ILE A 292 31.84 -4.82 -17.93
N GLY A 293 32.01 -4.91 -19.26
CA GLY A 293 32.13 -6.18 -19.99
C GLY A 293 30.80 -6.82 -20.38
N LEU A 294 29.71 -6.06 -20.46
CA LEU A 294 28.43 -6.51 -21.01
C LEU A 294 28.31 -6.16 -22.50
N ASP A 295 27.48 -6.93 -23.20
CA ASP A 295 27.10 -6.67 -24.58
C ASP A 295 26.29 -5.37 -24.74
N ASP A 296 26.25 -4.85 -25.97
CA ASP A 296 25.52 -3.63 -26.31
C ASP A 296 23.98 -3.80 -26.25
N ASP A 297 23.49 -5.05 -26.33
CA ASP A 297 22.09 -5.40 -26.07
C ASP A 297 21.95 -5.86 -24.62
N LEU A 298 21.29 -5.05 -23.78
CA LEU A 298 21.02 -5.38 -22.38
C LEU A 298 19.94 -6.45 -22.24
N ILE A 299 19.08 -6.60 -23.26
CA ILE A 299 17.88 -7.42 -23.15
C ILE A 299 18.25 -8.84 -23.55
N SER A 300 18.26 -9.73 -22.57
CA SER A 300 18.48 -11.15 -22.82
C SER A 300 17.20 -11.78 -23.38
N ARG A 301 17.14 -11.88 -24.71
CA ARG A 301 15.94 -12.29 -25.45
C ARG A 301 15.45 -13.70 -25.12
N ASP A 302 16.34 -14.59 -24.70
CA ASP A 302 16.02 -15.94 -24.26
C ASP A 302 15.20 -15.98 -22.95
N PHE A 303 15.28 -14.92 -22.15
CA PHE A 303 14.66 -14.84 -20.82
C PHE A 303 13.56 -13.76 -20.73
N VAL A 304 13.03 -13.32 -21.88
CA VAL A 304 11.97 -12.31 -21.95
C VAL A 304 10.72 -12.92 -22.56
N LEU A 305 9.57 -12.71 -21.92
CA LEU A 305 8.29 -13.14 -22.48
C LEU A 305 7.88 -12.23 -23.64
N MET A 306 7.85 -12.80 -24.84
CA MET A 306 7.42 -12.10 -26.06
C MET A 306 6.02 -12.52 -26.52
N SER A 307 5.25 -11.52 -26.94
CA SER A 307 4.03 -11.62 -27.72
C SER A 307 4.30 -12.26 -29.09
N SER A 308 3.26 -12.76 -29.75
CA SER A 308 3.38 -13.28 -31.12
C SER A 308 3.94 -12.22 -32.08
N ARG A 309 3.51 -10.96 -31.91
CA ARG A 309 4.00 -9.80 -32.67
C ARG A 309 5.52 -9.64 -32.57
N ASN A 310 6.07 -9.66 -31.36
CA ASN A 310 7.50 -9.47 -31.14
C ASN A 310 8.31 -10.73 -31.51
N LYS A 311 7.74 -11.93 -31.36
CA LYS A 311 8.35 -13.20 -31.82
C LYS A 311 8.53 -13.25 -33.34
N GLU A 312 7.53 -12.84 -34.11
CA GLU A 312 7.61 -12.80 -35.57
C GLU A 312 8.71 -11.85 -36.04
N GLN A 313 8.81 -10.67 -35.44
CA GLN A 313 9.88 -9.71 -35.74
C GLN A 313 11.27 -10.25 -35.38
N HIS A 314 11.37 -10.96 -34.25
CA HIS A 314 12.62 -11.60 -33.84
C HIS A 314 13.11 -12.62 -34.86
N ASN A 315 12.23 -13.54 -35.25
CA ASN A 315 12.57 -14.63 -36.17
C ASN A 315 12.95 -14.09 -37.57
N LEU A 316 12.34 -12.98 -38.01
CA LEU A 316 12.71 -12.30 -39.26
C LEU A 316 14.14 -11.73 -39.18
N LEU A 317 14.52 -11.10 -38.06
CA LEU A 317 15.86 -10.56 -37.86
C LEU A 317 16.94 -11.65 -37.81
N GLU A 318 16.64 -12.80 -37.18
CA GLU A 318 17.57 -13.94 -37.17
C GLU A 318 17.74 -14.55 -38.57
N ALA A 319 16.65 -14.71 -39.33
CA ALA A 319 16.68 -15.25 -40.68
C ALA A 319 17.43 -14.36 -41.69
N ASP A 320 17.57 -13.06 -41.43
CA ASP A 320 18.38 -12.15 -42.25
C ASP A 320 19.86 -12.17 -41.83
N ASN A 321 20.17 -12.28 -40.54
CA ASN A 321 21.55 -12.45 -40.05
C ASN A 321 22.18 -13.80 -40.45
N GLU A 322 21.37 -14.85 -40.65
CA GLU A 322 21.82 -16.14 -41.16
C GLU A 322 22.09 -16.15 -42.68
N LYS A 323 21.58 -15.16 -43.44
CA LYS A 323 21.85 -15.03 -44.88
C LYS A 323 23.10 -14.23 -45.20
N ASP A 324 23.57 -13.42 -44.24
CA ASP A 324 24.76 -12.58 -44.36
C ASP A 324 26.04 -13.22 -43.79
N ASN A 325 25.97 -14.48 -43.31
CA ASN A 325 27.10 -15.32 -42.87
C ASN A 325 27.33 -16.50 -43.82
#